data_AF-A0A7C9AWA9-F1
#
_entry.id   AF-A0A7C9AWA9-F1
#
_cell.length_a   1.000
_cell.length_b   1.000
_cell.length_c   1.000
_cell.angle_alpha   90.00
_cell.angle_beta   90.00
_cell.angle_gamma   90.00
#
_symmetry.space_group_name_H-M   'P 1'
#
loop_
_entity.id
_entity.type
_entity.pdbx_description
1 polymer ?
#
loop_
_entity_poly.entity_id
_entity_poly.type
_entity_poly.pdbx_seq_one_letter_code
_entity_poly.pdbx_strand_id
1 'polypeptide(L)'
;ELAHEARFMTPIYLEMMWERLDFLRIILTLGYNFVFTVHDEYYELRKALKAAARDDNTVILAILNEAWAEPNSIFDVFLESFRIGDDIARLLNHLLVIAVDDKAYLRCQALVRHCYFFKSNRSTELAHEATFMTPTYLEIIWERLDFLRIILT
;
A
#
# COMPACT_ATOMS: atom_id res chain seq x y z
N GLU A 1 31.84 2.08 -9.50
CA GLU A 1 30.58 1.40 -9.88
C GLU A 1 29.58 1.60 -8.75
N LEU A 2 28.66 2.57 -8.87
CA LEU A 2 27.64 2.88 -7.86
C LEU A 2 26.25 2.42 -8.35
N ALA A 3 26.16 1.15 -8.76
CA ALA A 3 24.93 0.58 -9.31
C ALA A 3 24.52 -0.71 -8.59
N HIS A 4 24.61 -0.71 -7.26
CA HIS A 4 23.97 -1.73 -6.44
C HIS A 4 22.99 -1.06 -5.46
N GLU A 5 21.75 -1.55 -5.42
CA GLU A 5 20.77 -1.13 -4.44
C GLU A 5 21.26 -1.45 -3.02
N ALA A 6 21.40 -0.44 -2.17
CA ALA A 6 21.71 -0.63 -0.76
C ALA A 6 20.41 -0.79 0.05
N ARG A 7 20.33 -1.85 0.87
CA ARG A 7 19.21 -2.02 1.80
C ARG A 7 19.21 -0.90 2.83
N PHE A 8 18.01 -0.42 3.18
CA PHE A 8 17.80 0.68 4.11
C PHE A 8 18.55 0.45 5.44
N MET A 9 19.21 1.50 5.95
CA MET A 9 19.97 1.52 7.21
C MET A 9 21.16 0.54 7.34
N THR A 10 21.59 -0.09 6.24
CA THR A 10 22.86 -0.84 6.23
C THR A 10 24.08 0.09 6.25
N PRO A 11 25.28 -0.39 6.62
CA PRO A 11 26.50 0.42 6.57
C PRO A 11 26.75 1.09 5.20
N ILE A 12 26.53 0.34 4.11
CA ILE A 12 26.67 0.85 2.73
C ILE A 12 25.64 1.95 2.46
N TYR A 13 24.38 1.78 2.91
CA TYR A 13 23.35 2.82 2.79
C TYR A 13 23.76 4.11 3.53
N LEU A 14 24.30 3.98 4.74
CA LEU A 14 24.75 5.13 5.52
C LEU A 14 25.93 5.85 4.85
N GLU A 15 26.89 5.10 4.30
CA GLU A 15 27.99 5.64 3.52
C GLU A 15 27.49 6.46 2.31
N MET A 16 26.57 5.91 1.53
CA MET A 16 25.94 6.62 0.40
C MET A 16 25.19 7.89 0.85
N MET A 17 24.52 7.85 2.01
CA MET A 17 23.83 9.02 2.55
C MET A 17 24.81 10.11 3.01
N TRP A 18 25.96 9.73 3.57
CA TRP A 18 27.02 10.67 3.93
C TRP A 18 27.64 11.33 2.68
N GLU A 19 27.91 10.58 1.62
CA GLU A 19 28.38 11.14 0.35
C GLU A 19 27.39 12.16 -0.23
N ARG A 20 26.09 11.86 -0.14
CA ARG A 20 25.03 12.78 -0.55
C ARG A 20 25.02 14.05 0.30
N LEU A 21 25.20 13.96 1.62
CA LEU A 21 25.27 15.12 2.51
C LEU A 21 26.50 15.99 2.21
N ASP A 22 27.64 15.37 1.91
CA ASP A 22 28.85 16.10 1.53
C ASP A 22 28.67 16.87 0.22
N PHE A 23 27.99 16.27 -0.76
CA PHE A 23 27.63 16.98 -1.99
C PHE A 23 26.73 18.19 -1.72
N LEU A 24 25.71 18.05 -0.87
CA LEU A 24 24.83 19.15 -0.49
C LEU A 24 25.59 20.27 0.24
N ARG A 25 26.57 19.91 1.09
CA ARG A 25 27.47 20.88 1.75
C ARG A 25 28.28 21.69 0.73
N ILE A 26 28.76 21.06 -0.35
CA ILE A 26 29.49 21.74 -1.42
C ILE A 26 28.58 22.78 -2.10
N ILE A 27 27.34 22.43 -2.43
CA ILE A 27 26.37 23.35 -3.05
C ILE A 27 26.18 24.63 -2.21
N LEU A 28 26.01 24.48 -0.89
CA LEU A 28 25.86 25.62 0.03
C LEU A 28 27.13 26.46 0.12
N THR A 29 28.30 25.81 0.12
CA THR A 29 29.61 26.49 0.17
C THR A 29 29.84 27.32 -1.10
N LEU A 30 29.28 26.89 -2.23
CA LEU A 30 29.29 27.64 -3.49
C LEU A 30 28.27 28.79 -3.53
N GLY A 31 27.51 29.02 -2.46
CA GLY A 31 26.54 30.12 -2.32
C GLY A 31 25.17 29.84 -2.95
N TYR A 32 24.91 28.61 -3.39
CA TYR A 32 23.61 28.22 -3.92
C TYR A 32 22.70 27.70 -2.81
N ASN A 33 21.43 28.07 -2.86
CA ASN A 33 20.38 27.42 -2.07
C ASN A 33 19.88 26.17 -2.81
N PHE A 34 19.48 25.15 -2.07
CA PHE A 34 18.86 23.96 -2.64
C PHE A 34 17.59 23.58 -1.88
N VAL A 35 16.64 22.98 -2.62
CA VAL A 35 15.47 22.29 -2.06
C VAL A 35 15.61 20.84 -2.45
N PHE A 36 15.54 19.93 -1.48
CA PHE A 36 15.50 18.50 -1.74
C PHE A 36 14.19 17.93 -1.22
N THR A 37 13.57 17.07 -2.01
CA THR A 37 12.41 16.29 -1.58
C THR A 37 12.92 15.00 -0.96
N VAL A 38 12.53 14.73 0.28
CA VAL A 38 12.63 13.38 0.86
C VAL A 38 11.57 12.53 0.17
N HIS A 39 11.92 11.30 -0.18
CA HIS A 39 10.94 10.35 -0.68
C HIS A 39 9.92 10.08 0.44
N ASP A 40 8.68 10.53 0.25
CA ASP A 40 7.56 10.14 1.12
C ASP A 40 7.12 8.75 0.69
N GLU A 41 7.50 7.75 1.49
CA GLU A 41 7.16 6.33 1.26
C GLU A 41 5.64 6.10 1.19
N TYR A 42 4.83 7.01 1.74
CA TYR A 42 3.37 6.94 1.71
C TYR A 42 2.74 7.84 0.64
N TYR A 43 3.51 8.48 -0.24
CA TYR A 43 2.98 9.43 -1.22
C TYR A 43 1.87 8.81 -2.11
N GLU A 44 2.12 7.64 -2.67
CA GLU A 44 1.14 6.95 -3.52
C GLU A 44 -0.09 6.48 -2.71
N LEU A 45 0.12 6.04 -1.46
CA LEU A 45 -0.98 5.68 -0.57
C LEU A 45 -1.86 6.89 -0.24
N ARG A 46 -1.25 8.04 0.12
CA ARG A 46 -1.96 9.30 0.40
C ARG A 46 -2.77 9.75 -0.81
N LYS A 47 -2.21 9.60 -2.01
CA LYS A 47 -2.90 9.91 -3.27
C LYS A 47 -4.10 8.99 -3.50
N ALA A 48 -3.95 7.68 -3.26
CA ALA A 48 -5.04 6.71 -3.38
C ALA A 48 -6.16 6.97 -2.35
N LEU A 49 -5.80 7.22 -1.09
CA LEU A 49 -6.74 7.59 -0.02
C LEU A 49 -7.52 8.85 -0.38
N LYS A 50 -6.82 9.91 -0.82
CA LYS A 50 -7.46 11.17 -1.23
C LYS A 50 -8.39 11.00 -2.44
N ALA A 51 -8.07 10.10 -3.36
CA ALA A 51 -8.89 9.83 -4.53
C ALA A 51 -10.18 9.05 -4.19
N ALA A 52 -10.13 8.18 -3.17
CA ALA A 52 -11.27 7.39 -2.72
C ALA A 52 -12.11 8.11 -1.64
N ALA A 53 -11.53 9.09 -0.94
CA ALA A 53 -12.18 9.76 0.17
C ALA A 53 -13.48 10.49 -0.23
N ARG A 54 -14.44 10.47 0.70
CA ARG A 54 -15.60 11.37 0.69
C ARG A 54 -15.19 12.78 1.09
N ASP A 55 -16.12 13.72 0.99
CA ASP A 55 -15.92 15.14 1.36
C ASP A 55 -15.51 15.32 2.85
N ASP A 56 -15.87 14.35 3.71
CA ASP A 56 -15.53 14.31 5.13
C ASP A 56 -14.25 13.52 5.44
N ASN A 57 -13.45 13.19 4.42
CA ASN A 57 -12.25 12.34 4.47
C ASN A 57 -12.51 10.86 4.86
N THR A 58 -13.76 10.40 4.82
CA THR A 58 -14.07 8.98 5.07
C THR A 58 -13.74 8.12 3.84
N VAL A 59 -13.05 6.99 4.06
CA VAL A 59 -12.73 5.98 3.03
C VAL A 59 -13.25 4.62 3.50
N ILE A 60 -13.82 3.83 2.59
CA ILE A 60 -14.15 2.43 2.84
C ILE A 60 -12.92 1.61 2.43
N LEU A 61 -12.35 0.86 3.37
CA LEU A 61 -11.15 0.05 3.12
C LEU A 61 -11.51 -1.44 3.03
N ALA A 62 -10.92 -2.13 2.06
CA ALA A 62 -10.93 -3.58 1.99
C ALA A 62 -9.51 -4.09 1.71
N ILE A 63 -9.14 -5.23 2.27
CA ILE A 63 -7.85 -5.87 2.04
C ILE A 63 -8.10 -7.15 1.25
N LEU A 64 -7.39 -7.33 0.13
CA LEU A 64 -7.60 -8.40 -0.83
C LEU A 64 -6.29 -9.16 -1.08
N ASN A 65 -6.36 -10.48 -1.00
CA ASN A 65 -5.29 -11.39 -1.42
C ASN A 65 -5.78 -12.32 -2.55
N GLU A 66 -4.87 -13.11 -3.12
CA GLU A 66 -5.14 -14.02 -4.23
C GLU A 66 -6.31 -14.96 -3.92
N ALA A 67 -6.31 -15.59 -2.74
CA ALA A 67 -7.37 -16.53 -2.36
C ALA A 67 -8.77 -15.88 -2.38
N TRP A 68 -8.87 -14.62 -1.95
CA TRP A 68 -10.12 -13.88 -1.92
C TRP A 68 -10.43 -13.14 -3.23
N ALA A 69 -9.49 -13.09 -4.16
CA ALA A 69 -9.64 -12.47 -5.48
C ALA A 69 -10.14 -13.46 -6.56
N GLU A 70 -10.22 -14.75 -6.24
CA GLU A 70 -10.70 -15.77 -7.17
C GLU A 70 -12.11 -15.42 -7.71
N PRO A 71 -12.40 -15.72 -8.99
CA PRO A 71 -13.74 -15.50 -9.54
C PRO A 71 -14.82 -16.24 -8.75
N ASN A 72 -15.95 -15.58 -8.52
CA ASN A 72 -17.08 -16.03 -7.70
C ASN A 72 -16.71 -16.32 -6.23
N SER A 73 -15.64 -15.72 -5.72
CA SER A 73 -15.26 -15.79 -4.30
C SER A 73 -15.84 -14.64 -3.49
N ILE A 74 -15.39 -14.52 -2.23
CA ILE A 74 -15.90 -13.55 -1.26
C ILE A 74 -15.83 -12.10 -1.74
N PHE A 75 -14.84 -11.74 -2.57
CA PHE A 75 -14.72 -10.38 -3.07
C PHE A 75 -15.81 -10.04 -4.09
N ASP A 76 -16.19 -10.97 -4.97
CA ASP A 76 -17.29 -10.75 -5.91
C ASP A 76 -18.62 -10.62 -5.16
N VAL A 77 -18.84 -11.44 -4.12
CA VAL A 77 -20.02 -11.32 -3.23
C VAL A 77 -20.03 -9.99 -2.48
N PHE A 78 -18.87 -9.56 -1.96
CA PHE A 78 -18.72 -8.27 -1.30
C PHE A 78 -19.12 -7.13 -2.23
N LEU A 79 -18.60 -7.08 -3.47
CA LEU A 79 -18.96 -6.05 -4.43
C LEU A 79 -20.44 -6.09 -4.81
N GLU A 80 -20.99 -7.30 -5.01
CA GLU A 80 -22.41 -7.47 -5.34
C GLU A 80 -23.32 -6.97 -4.24
N SER A 81 -22.94 -7.13 -2.97
CA SER A 81 -23.71 -6.63 -1.83
C SER A 81 -23.95 -5.11 -1.88
N PHE A 82 -23.00 -4.32 -2.42
CA PHE A 82 -23.20 -2.89 -2.64
C PHE A 82 -24.15 -2.62 -3.81
N ARG A 83 -24.10 -3.43 -4.87
CA ARG A 83 -24.92 -3.22 -6.08
C ARG A 83 -26.39 -3.51 -5.83
N ILE A 84 -26.69 -4.54 -5.03
CA ILE A 84 -28.07 -4.94 -4.72
C ILE A 84 -28.66 -4.22 -3.51
N GLY A 85 -27.83 -3.56 -2.70
CA GLY A 85 -28.30 -2.85 -1.52
C GLY A 85 -29.01 -1.54 -1.83
N ASP A 86 -30.00 -1.19 -1.00
CA ASP A 86 -30.81 0.02 -1.16
C ASP A 86 -29.97 1.30 -1.01
N ASP A 87 -29.77 2.02 -2.12
CA ASP A 87 -29.03 3.30 -2.20
C ASP A 87 -27.56 3.25 -1.74
N ILE A 88 -26.92 2.08 -1.72
CA ILE A 88 -25.51 1.94 -1.31
C ILE A 88 -24.53 1.67 -2.45
N ALA A 89 -24.99 1.46 -3.68
CA ALA A 89 -24.11 1.21 -4.83
C ALA A 89 -23.07 2.34 -5.04
N ARG A 90 -23.46 3.58 -4.74
CA ARG A 90 -22.57 4.76 -4.81
C ARG A 90 -21.37 4.70 -3.87
N LEU A 91 -21.43 3.90 -2.80
CA LEU A 91 -20.32 3.72 -1.86
C LEU A 91 -19.12 3.02 -2.50
N LEU A 92 -19.31 2.30 -3.62
CA LEU A 92 -18.21 1.72 -4.40
C LEU A 92 -17.27 2.79 -4.98
N ASN A 93 -17.74 4.03 -5.15
CA ASN A 93 -16.87 5.15 -5.55
C ASN A 93 -15.88 5.56 -4.44
N HIS A 94 -16.13 5.12 -3.21
CA HIS A 94 -15.31 5.45 -2.03
C HIS A 94 -14.62 4.23 -1.43
N LEU A 95 -14.67 3.10 -2.14
CA LEU A 95 -13.98 1.87 -1.78
C LEU A 95 -12.55 1.92 -2.30
N LEU A 96 -11.58 1.90 -1.38
CA LEU A 96 -10.17 1.66 -1.67
C LEU A 96 -9.83 0.22 -1.28
N VAL A 97 -9.41 -0.56 -2.27
CA VAL A 97 -8.98 -1.95 -2.06
C VAL A 97 -7.45 -2.01 -2.02
N ILE A 98 -6.95 -2.62 -0.97
CA ILE A 98 -5.53 -2.84 -0.69
C ILE A 98 -5.20 -4.27 -1.09
N ALA A 99 -4.53 -4.43 -2.22
CA ALA A 99 -4.10 -5.72 -2.72
C ALA A 99 -2.71 -6.07 -2.15
N VAL A 100 -2.56 -7.27 -1.59
CA VAL A 100 -1.29 -7.71 -0.97
C VAL A 100 -0.42 -8.58 -1.89
N ASP A 101 -0.93 -8.95 -3.06
CA ASP A 101 -0.21 -9.70 -4.09
C ASP A 101 -0.64 -9.27 -5.51
N ASP A 102 0.15 -9.66 -6.50
CA ASP A 102 -0.02 -9.20 -7.89
C ASP A 102 -1.35 -9.67 -8.50
N LYS A 103 -1.81 -10.88 -8.17
CA LYS A 103 -3.03 -11.45 -8.73
C LYS A 103 -4.26 -10.75 -8.17
N ALA A 104 -4.28 -10.49 -6.86
CA ALA A 104 -5.27 -9.64 -6.22
C ALA A 104 -5.28 -8.23 -6.81
N TYR A 105 -4.10 -7.65 -7.07
CA TYR A 105 -4.00 -6.31 -7.62
C TYR A 105 -4.55 -6.21 -9.04
N LEU A 106 -4.19 -7.15 -9.92
CA LEU A 106 -4.72 -7.23 -11.28
C LEU A 106 -6.24 -7.42 -11.28
N ARG A 107 -6.77 -8.30 -10.41
CA ARG A 107 -8.21 -8.50 -10.27
C ARG A 107 -8.91 -7.25 -9.78
N CYS A 108 -8.34 -6.58 -8.78
CA CYS A 108 -8.85 -5.33 -8.24
C CYS A 108 -9.00 -4.28 -9.35
N GLN A 109 -7.94 -4.04 -10.12
CA GLN A 109 -7.91 -3.02 -11.18
C GLN A 109 -8.98 -3.26 -12.26
N ALA A 110 -9.37 -4.52 -12.48
CA ALA A 110 -10.42 -4.88 -13.43
C ALA A 110 -11.85 -4.63 -12.90
N LEU A 111 -12.04 -4.54 -11.57
CA LEU A 111 -13.36 -4.53 -10.94
C LEU A 111 -13.73 -3.22 -10.24
N VAL A 112 -12.75 -2.52 -9.68
CA VAL A 112 -12.98 -1.31 -8.88
C VAL A 112 -12.06 -0.18 -9.31
N ARG A 113 -12.48 1.06 -9.03
CA ARG A 113 -11.76 2.27 -9.44
C ARG A 113 -10.47 2.50 -8.63
N HIS A 114 -10.52 2.25 -7.32
CA HIS A 114 -9.43 2.58 -6.42
C HIS A 114 -8.77 1.29 -5.89
N CYS A 115 -7.59 1.01 -6.41
CA CYS A 115 -6.74 -0.11 -6.01
C CYS A 115 -5.37 0.40 -5.60
N TYR A 116 -4.84 -0.13 -4.51
CA TYR A 116 -3.49 0.14 -4.05
C TYR A 116 -2.75 -1.17 -3.83
N PHE A 117 -1.55 -1.29 -4.41
CA PHE A 117 -0.70 -2.45 -4.23
C PHE A 117 0.19 -2.28 -3.01
N PHE A 118 -0.03 -3.08 -1.97
CA PHE A 118 0.77 -3.08 -0.76
C PHE A 118 1.97 -4.01 -0.90
N LYS A 119 3.14 -3.43 -1.12
CA LYS A 119 4.42 -4.16 -1.16
C LYS A 119 4.95 -4.36 0.26
N SER A 120 4.79 -5.56 0.80
CA SER A 120 5.47 -6.02 2.01
C SER A 120 6.52 -7.07 1.64
N ASN A 121 7.58 -7.19 2.44
CA ASN A 121 8.53 -8.30 2.34
C ASN A 121 7.88 -9.68 2.58
N ARG A 122 6.67 -9.70 3.14
CA ARG A 122 5.85 -10.90 3.36
C ARG A 122 4.70 -11.06 2.35
N SER A 123 4.64 -10.25 1.29
CA SER A 123 3.53 -10.27 0.31
C SER A 123 3.24 -11.67 -0.26
N THR A 124 4.27 -12.49 -0.47
CA THR A 124 4.12 -13.88 -0.96
C THR A 124 3.50 -14.84 0.06
N GLU A 125 3.77 -14.65 1.36
CA GLU A 125 3.17 -15.47 2.42
C GLU A 125 1.71 -15.08 2.68
N LEU A 126 1.39 -13.79 2.45
CA LEU A 126 0.06 -13.22 2.63
C LEU A 126 -0.91 -13.48 1.46
N ALA A 127 -0.38 -13.86 0.28
CA ALA A 127 -1.14 -14.12 -0.93
C ALA A 127 -2.06 -15.36 -0.78
N HIS A 128 -1.60 -16.37 -0.04
CA HIS A 128 -2.26 -17.66 0.01
C HIS A 128 -3.35 -17.76 1.09
N GLU A 129 -4.25 -18.73 0.90
CA GLU A 129 -5.26 -19.08 1.90
C GLU A 129 -4.58 -19.63 3.16
N ALA A 130 -5.05 -19.19 4.33
CA ALA A 130 -4.60 -19.70 5.62
C ALA A 130 -5.77 -20.32 6.38
N THR A 131 -5.56 -21.50 6.96
CA THR A 131 -6.53 -22.14 7.83
C THR A 131 -6.75 -21.30 9.09
N PHE A 132 -8.02 -21.09 9.46
CA PHE A 132 -8.41 -20.25 10.59
C PHE A 132 -7.65 -20.60 11.88
N MET A 133 -7.15 -19.57 12.58
CA MET A 133 -6.41 -19.65 13.86
C MET A 133 -5.07 -20.41 13.84
N THR A 134 -4.51 -20.70 12.65
CA THR A 134 -3.12 -21.15 12.53
C THR A 134 -2.12 -20.01 12.76
N PRO A 135 -0.83 -20.30 13.02
CA PRO A 135 0.21 -19.27 13.12
C PRO A 135 0.24 -18.34 11.90
N THR A 136 0.20 -18.90 10.69
CA THR A 136 0.15 -18.14 9.42
C THR A 136 -1.09 -17.25 9.32
N TYR A 137 -2.26 -17.74 9.77
CA TYR A 137 -3.47 -16.91 9.87
C TYR A 137 -3.27 -15.71 10.80
N LEU A 138 -2.67 -15.92 11.98
CA LEU A 138 -2.41 -14.85 12.93
C LEU A 138 -1.40 -13.82 12.38
N GLU A 139 -0.38 -14.26 11.65
CA GLU A 139 0.57 -13.38 10.97
C GLU A 139 -0.11 -12.49 9.92
N ILE A 140 -1.04 -13.05 9.13
CA ILE A 140 -1.87 -12.27 8.19
C ILE A 140 -2.68 -11.21 8.95
N ILE A 141 -3.29 -11.57 10.08
CA ILE A 141 -4.07 -10.61 10.88
C ILE A 141 -3.17 -9.51 11.45
N TRP A 142 -1.98 -9.82 11.93
CA TRP A 142 -1.04 -8.82 12.44
C TRP A 142 -0.58 -7.84 11.36
N GLU A 143 -0.25 -8.30 10.16
CA GLU A 143 0.09 -7.42 9.03
C GLU A 143 -1.05 -6.47 8.67
N ARG A 144 -2.29 -6.96 8.69
CA ARG A 144 -3.47 -6.11 8.47
C ARG A 144 -3.61 -5.05 9.55
N LEU A 145 -3.38 -5.41 10.82
CA LEU A 145 -3.42 -4.47 11.93
C LEU A 145 -2.28 -3.45 11.85
N ASP A 146 -1.08 -3.86 11.45
CA ASP A 146 0.05 -2.96 11.25
C ASP A 146 -0.20 -1.96 10.12
N PHE A 147 -0.77 -2.42 9.01
CA PHE A 147 -1.18 -1.53 7.92
C PHE A 147 -2.29 -0.56 8.35
N LEU A 148 -3.30 -1.05 9.07
CA LEU A 148 -4.35 -0.19 9.62
C LEU A 148 -3.79 0.83 10.60
N ARG A 149 -2.81 0.45 11.43
CA ARG A 149 -2.08 1.36 12.30
C ARG A 149 -1.44 2.49 11.50
N ILE A 150 -0.77 2.19 10.39
CA ILE A 150 -0.15 3.20 9.51
C ILE A 150 -1.19 4.19 8.96
N ILE A 151 -2.37 3.73 8.53
CA ILE A 151 -3.41 4.61 7.99
C ILE A 151 -4.05 5.50 9.07
N LEU A 152 -4.17 4.97 10.30
CA LEU A 152 -4.93 5.63 11.37
C LEU A 152 -4.09 6.62 12.21
N THR A 153 -2.78 6.72 11.97
CA THR A 153 -1.87 7.70 12.61
C THR A 153 -1.42 8.78 11.64
#